data_AF-A0A0R1N0M5-F1
#
_entry.id   AF-A0A0R1N0M5-F1
#
_cell.length_a   1.000
_cell.length_b   1.000
_cell.length_c   1.000
_cell.angle_alpha   90.00
_cell.angle_beta   90.00
_cell.angle_gamma   90.00
#
_symmetry.space_group_name_H-M   'P 1'
#
loop_
_entity.id
_entity.type
_entity.pdbx_description
1 polymer ?
#
loop_
_entity_poly.entity_id
_entity_poly.type
_entity_poly.pdbx_seq_one_letter_code
_entity_poly.pdbx_strand_id
1 'polypeptide(L)'
;MTVNEQAPIQQLIQASRRIQLALRITAGTWLAALVIAIIQQIMISTKQGGQLPLIFVIFIEACLVITTGGTLIMFARRQKIVQRVWHILPEDQLRSVAKVADPITGVTDLGTHYLVTAPLASITIAKDSTQIEIDPAATQSTYRQQSSYFNAHHLERWLQPVGVDAKTFLAALPDDRYEALVDADHQTDILHLTTADYDRLQKAAEK
;
A
#
# COMPACT_ATOMS: atom_id res chain seq x y z
N MET A 1 12.67 16.76 -4.68
CA MET A 1 11.38 16.64 -5.39
C MET A 1 11.26 17.75 -6.41
N THR A 2 11.05 17.42 -7.68
CA THR A 2 10.96 18.39 -8.80
C THR A 2 9.53 18.89 -9.00
N VAL A 3 9.34 20.03 -9.68
CA VAL A 3 8.00 20.59 -9.97
C VAL A 3 7.11 19.58 -10.73
N ASN A 4 7.70 18.77 -11.60
CA ASN A 4 7.02 17.72 -12.36
C ASN A 4 6.50 16.56 -11.47
N GLU A 5 7.10 16.37 -10.29
CA GLU A 5 6.69 15.37 -9.31
C GLU A 5 5.60 15.90 -8.37
N GLN A 6 5.59 17.21 -8.10
CA GLN A 6 4.65 17.83 -7.15
C GLN A 6 3.23 17.92 -7.70
N ALA A 7 3.10 18.30 -8.97
CA ALA A 7 1.80 18.52 -9.60
C ALA A 7 0.89 17.25 -9.60
N PRO A 8 1.39 16.04 -9.89
CA PRO A 8 0.59 14.81 -9.77
C PRO A 8 0.06 14.54 -8.35
N ILE A 9 0.86 14.83 -7.32
CA ILE A 9 0.46 14.61 -5.92
C ILE A 9 -0.67 15.57 -5.53
N GLN A 10 -0.54 16.86 -5.84
CA GLN A 10 -1.60 17.83 -5.58
C GLN A 10 -2.89 17.51 -6.36
N GLN A 11 -2.75 17.08 -7.61
CA GLN A 11 -3.88 16.62 -8.42
C GLN A 11 -4.57 15.41 -7.81
N LEU A 12 -3.82 14.47 -7.22
CA LEU A 12 -4.38 13.31 -6.53
C LEU A 12 -5.23 13.74 -5.32
N ILE A 13 -4.70 14.63 -4.47
CA ILE A 13 -5.43 15.14 -3.29
C ILE A 13 -6.70 15.86 -3.72
N GLN A 14 -6.60 16.75 -4.71
CA GLN A 14 -7.76 17.49 -5.22
C GLN A 14 -8.79 16.55 -5.85
N ALA A 15 -8.36 15.55 -6.62
CA ALA A 15 -9.24 14.56 -7.22
C ALA A 15 -9.96 13.72 -6.16
N SER A 16 -9.26 13.28 -5.11
CA SER A 16 -9.85 12.55 -3.98
C SER A 16 -10.95 13.37 -3.30
N ARG A 17 -10.67 14.63 -2.95
CA ARG A 17 -11.68 15.53 -2.33
C ARG A 17 -12.90 15.74 -3.23
N ARG A 18 -12.68 15.94 -4.53
CA ARG A 18 -13.76 16.11 -5.51
C ARG A 18 -14.61 14.85 -5.66
N ILE A 19 -14.01 13.66 -5.65
CA ILE A 19 -14.73 12.39 -5.70
C ILE A 19 -15.55 12.18 -4.42
N GLN A 20 -15.01 12.48 -3.24
CA GLN A 20 -15.77 12.41 -2.00
C GLN A 20 -17.01 13.33 -2.03
N LEU A 21 -16.86 14.55 -2.55
CA LEU A 21 -17.99 15.46 -2.74
C LEU A 21 -19.00 14.89 -3.75
N ALA A 22 -18.53 14.39 -4.89
CA ALA A 22 -19.39 13.82 -5.93
C ALA A 22 -20.15 12.57 -5.43
N LEU A 23 -19.52 11.72 -4.61
CA LEU A 23 -20.16 10.60 -3.94
C LEU A 23 -21.24 11.05 -2.97
N ARG A 24 -21.00 12.10 -2.17
CA ARG A 24 -22.01 12.67 -1.26
C ARG A 24 -23.21 13.23 -2.03
N ILE A 25 -22.95 13.95 -3.13
CA ILE A 25 -24.02 14.48 -3.99
C ILE A 25 -24.82 13.33 -4.61
N THR A 26 -24.13 12.31 -5.14
CA THR A 26 -24.77 11.13 -5.73
C THR A 26 -25.63 10.41 -4.71
N ALA A 27 -25.08 10.08 -3.52
CA ALA A 27 -25.83 9.45 -2.44
C ALA A 27 -27.03 10.29 -1.99
N GLY A 28 -26.86 11.61 -1.84
CA GLY A 28 -27.97 12.52 -1.51
C GLY A 28 -29.06 12.55 -2.58
N THR A 29 -28.67 12.53 -3.86
CA THR A 29 -29.61 12.49 -4.99
C THR A 29 -30.40 11.19 -5.01
N TRP A 30 -29.73 10.05 -4.78
CA TRP A 30 -30.38 8.74 -4.67
C TRP A 30 -31.31 8.65 -3.46
N LEU A 31 -30.91 9.18 -2.30
CA LEU A 31 -31.77 9.24 -1.11
C LEU A 31 -33.01 10.11 -1.35
N ALA A 32 -32.86 11.27 -2.00
CA ALA A 32 -34.00 12.12 -2.35
C ALA A 32 -34.96 11.42 -3.32
N ALA A 33 -34.43 10.74 -4.35
CA ALA A 33 -35.24 9.96 -5.29
C ALA A 33 -36.01 8.83 -4.58
N LEU A 34 -35.37 8.14 -3.63
CA LEU A 34 -36.01 7.10 -2.83
C LEU A 34 -37.15 7.66 -1.97
N VAL A 35 -36.94 8.80 -1.30
CA VAL A 35 -37.99 9.45 -0.50
C VAL A 35 -39.19 9.83 -1.37
N ILE A 36 -38.96 10.40 -2.56
CA ILE A 36 -40.02 10.72 -3.52
C ILE A 36 -40.80 9.46 -3.91
N ALA A 37 -40.10 8.36 -4.22
CA ALA A 37 -40.73 7.09 -4.57
C ALA A 37 -41.59 6.52 -3.42
N ILE A 38 -41.11 6.60 -2.17
CA ILE A 38 -41.87 6.16 -0.98
C ILE A 38 -43.13 7.01 -0.80
N ILE A 39 -43.03 8.34 -0.88
CA ILE A 39 -44.18 9.25 -0.76
C ILE A 39 -45.21 8.93 -1.85
N GLN A 40 -44.76 8.74 -3.09
CA GLN A 40 -45.66 8.40 -4.19
C GLN A 40 -46.36 7.06 -3.98
N GLN A 41 -45.63 6.04 -3.48
CA GLN A 41 -46.22 4.74 -3.16
C GLN A 41 -47.29 4.86 -2.06
N ILE A 42 -47.04 5.67 -1.02
CA ILE A 42 -48.00 5.94 0.05
C ILE A 42 -49.25 6.63 -0.51
N MET A 43 -49.09 7.71 -1.29
CA MET A 43 -50.21 8.46 -1.87
C MET A 43 -51.08 7.59 -2.79
N ILE A 44 -50.47 6.71 -3.58
CA ILE A 44 -51.18 5.73 -4.39
C ILE A 44 -51.95 4.74 -3.50
N SER A 45 -51.32 4.22 -2.45
CA SER A 45 -51.94 3.23 -1.54
C SER A 45 -53.11 3.80 -0.73
N THR A 46 -53.06 5.07 -0.35
CA THR A 46 -54.12 5.76 0.41
C THR A 46 -55.19 6.39 -0.48
N LYS A 47 -55.03 6.31 -1.81
CA LYS A 47 -55.85 7.02 -2.81
C LYS A 47 -55.90 8.54 -2.59
N GLN A 48 -54.92 9.09 -1.88
CA GLN A 48 -54.80 10.52 -1.60
C GLN A 48 -53.75 11.13 -2.51
N GLY A 49 -54.12 11.39 -3.76
CA GLY A 49 -53.33 12.17 -4.72
C GLY A 49 -53.05 11.49 -6.06
N GLY A 50 -52.61 12.30 -7.03
CA GLY A 50 -52.28 11.88 -8.39
C GLY A 50 -50.88 11.31 -8.54
N GLN A 51 -50.64 10.54 -9.60
CA GLN A 51 -49.30 10.09 -9.97
C GLN A 51 -48.43 11.28 -10.39
N LEU A 52 -47.11 11.18 -10.16
CA LEU A 52 -46.17 12.17 -10.67
C LEU A 52 -46.26 12.25 -12.20
N PRO A 53 -46.21 13.46 -12.79
CA PRO A 53 -46.14 13.62 -14.24
C PRO A 53 -44.94 12.87 -14.80
N LEU A 54 -45.13 12.19 -15.95
CA LEU A 54 -44.07 11.44 -16.63
C LEU A 54 -42.79 12.28 -16.83
N ILE A 55 -42.94 13.57 -17.14
CA ILE A 55 -41.81 14.48 -17.36
C ILE A 55 -40.93 14.66 -16.11
N PHE A 56 -41.54 14.59 -14.92
CA PHE A 56 -40.83 14.71 -13.66
C PHE A 56 -40.05 13.43 -13.33
N VAL A 57 -40.61 12.27 -13.67
CA VAL A 57 -39.92 10.97 -13.55
C VAL A 57 -38.69 10.92 -14.46
N ILE A 58 -38.85 11.31 -15.74
CA ILE A 58 -37.74 11.40 -16.70
C ILE A 58 -36.64 12.35 -16.19
N PHE A 59 -37.03 13.48 -15.59
CA PHE A 59 -36.08 14.42 -15.02
C PHE A 59 -35.27 13.82 -13.86
N ILE A 60 -35.93 13.11 -12.93
CA ILE A 60 -35.24 12.42 -11.82
C ILE A 60 -34.25 11.39 -12.38
N GLU A 61 -34.67 10.55 -13.34
CA GLU A 61 -33.78 9.57 -13.95
C GLU A 61 -32.58 10.21 -14.63
N ALA A 62 -32.78 11.30 -15.38
CA ALA A 62 -31.69 12.03 -16.01
C ALA A 62 -30.69 12.56 -14.96
N CYS A 63 -31.17 13.10 -13.84
CA CYS A 63 -30.30 13.53 -12.73
C CYS A 63 -29.51 12.36 -12.12
N LEU A 64 -30.14 11.20 -11.94
CA LEU A 64 -29.48 9.99 -11.42
C LEU A 64 -28.39 9.50 -12.37
N VAL A 65 -28.66 9.48 -13.68
CA VAL A 65 -27.68 9.09 -14.71
C VAL A 65 -26.51 10.08 -14.74
N ILE A 66 -26.78 11.39 -14.71
CA ILE A 66 -25.73 12.43 -14.75
C ILE A 66 -24.83 12.35 -13.52
N THR A 67 -25.40 12.24 -12.32
CA THR A 67 -24.62 12.18 -11.06
C THR A 67 -23.80 10.90 -10.96
N THR A 68 -24.38 9.75 -11.30
CA THR A 68 -23.69 8.45 -11.30
C THR A 68 -22.61 8.39 -12.37
N GLY A 69 -22.94 8.73 -13.63
CA GLY A 69 -22.00 8.73 -14.75
C GLY A 69 -20.85 9.72 -14.56
N GLY A 70 -21.14 10.92 -14.06
CA GLY A 70 -20.13 11.92 -13.73
C GLY A 70 -19.12 11.40 -12.70
N THR A 71 -19.60 10.74 -11.65
CA THR A 71 -18.77 10.17 -10.59
C THR A 71 -17.87 9.03 -11.14
N LEU A 72 -18.41 8.14 -11.98
CA LEU A 72 -17.64 7.06 -12.62
C LEU A 72 -16.50 7.60 -13.49
N ILE A 73 -16.75 8.66 -14.27
CA ILE A 73 -15.70 9.31 -15.09
C ILE A 73 -14.58 9.87 -14.20
N MET A 74 -14.92 10.44 -13.05
CA MET A 74 -13.93 10.96 -12.09
C MET A 74 -13.07 9.84 -11.51
N PHE A 75 -13.65 8.68 -11.18
CA PHE A 75 -12.89 7.50 -10.74
C PHE A 75 -11.90 7.02 -11.81
N ALA A 76 -12.33 6.92 -13.07
CA ALA A 76 -11.45 6.51 -14.17
C ALA A 76 -10.28 7.48 -14.37
N ARG A 77 -10.51 8.79 -14.23
CA ARG A 77 -9.45 9.81 -14.29
C ARG A 77 -8.49 9.70 -13.09
N ARG A 78 -9.00 9.44 -11.89
CA ARG A 78 -8.18 9.25 -10.68
C ARG A 78 -7.19 8.09 -10.85
N GLN A 79 -7.61 6.97 -11.43
CA GLN A 79 -6.71 5.82 -11.65
C GLN A 79 -5.45 6.20 -12.44
N LYS A 80 -5.59 7.02 -13.50
CA LYS A 80 -4.43 7.52 -14.28
C LYS A 80 -3.51 8.41 -13.46
N ILE A 81 -4.06 9.23 -12.56
CA ILE A 81 -3.27 10.09 -11.67
C ILE A 81 -2.53 9.24 -10.63
N VAL A 82 -3.22 8.27 -10.02
CA VAL A 82 -2.62 7.31 -9.07
C VAL A 82 -1.45 6.58 -9.71
N GLN A 83 -1.60 6.08 -10.94
CA GLN A 83 -0.51 5.43 -11.66
C GLN A 83 0.72 6.33 -11.81
N ARG A 84 0.55 7.62 -12.16
CA ARG A 84 1.67 8.55 -12.25
C ARG A 84 2.34 8.80 -10.90
N VAL A 85 1.54 9.02 -9.86
CA VAL A 85 2.05 9.22 -8.50
C VAL A 85 2.82 7.99 -8.03
N TRP A 86 2.34 6.79 -8.34
CA TRP A 86 3.00 5.54 -8.00
C TRP A 86 4.39 5.42 -8.64
N HIS A 87 4.55 5.79 -9.92
CA HIS A 87 5.85 5.74 -10.60
C HIS A 87 6.86 6.76 -10.09
N ILE A 88 6.40 7.80 -9.39
CA ILE A 88 7.24 8.88 -8.84
C ILE A 88 7.64 8.57 -7.40
N LEU A 89 7.00 7.58 -6.77
CA LEU A 89 7.20 7.25 -5.37
C LEU A 89 8.62 6.66 -5.18
N PRO A 90 9.48 7.25 -4.33
CA PRO A 90 10.81 6.70 -4.10
C PRO A 90 10.73 5.61 -3.04
N GLU A 91 10.28 4.42 -3.42
CA GLU A 91 10.02 3.29 -2.51
C GLU A 91 11.20 3.03 -1.55
N ASP A 92 12.43 3.02 -2.05
CA ASP A 92 13.66 2.81 -1.25
C ASP A 92 13.86 3.87 -0.17
N GLN A 93 13.48 5.13 -0.44
CA GLN A 93 13.65 6.24 0.51
C GLN A 93 12.53 6.29 1.55
N LEU A 94 11.37 5.70 1.24
CA LEU A 94 10.22 5.62 2.14
C LEU A 94 10.34 4.49 3.15
N ARG A 95 11.25 3.56 2.91
CA ARG A 95 11.50 2.43 3.79
C ARG A 95 12.54 2.76 4.86
N SER A 96 12.44 2.08 5.99
CA SER A 96 13.45 2.03 7.04
C SER A 96 13.94 0.62 7.19
N VAL A 97 15.20 0.48 7.56
CA VAL A 97 15.86 -0.81 7.70
C VAL A 97 16.20 -1.01 9.17
N ALA A 98 15.52 -1.94 9.82
CA ALA A 98 15.92 -2.46 11.12
C ALA A 98 16.91 -3.61 10.91
N LYS A 99 18.04 -3.58 11.61
CA LYS A 99 19.05 -4.62 11.58
C LYS A 99 19.23 -5.16 12.99
N VAL A 100 18.99 -6.45 13.16
CA VAL A 100 19.35 -7.19 14.37
C VAL A 100 20.44 -8.17 13.98
N ALA A 101 21.55 -8.16 14.71
CA ALA A 101 22.71 -8.99 14.43
C ALA A 101 23.06 -9.81 15.68
N ASP A 102 22.89 -11.13 15.58
CA ASP A 102 23.21 -12.05 16.66
C ASP A 102 24.50 -12.82 16.33
N PRO A 103 25.43 -12.95 17.30
CA PRO A 103 26.61 -13.77 17.12
C PRO A 103 26.22 -15.23 16.95
N ILE A 104 26.85 -15.91 15.98
CA ILE A 104 26.64 -17.34 15.74
C ILE A 104 27.92 -18.12 16.04
N THR A 105 27.75 -19.38 16.41
CA THR A 105 28.82 -20.32 16.69
C THR A 105 29.04 -21.29 15.53
N GLY A 106 28.08 -21.44 14.62
CA GLY A 106 28.24 -22.23 13.41
C GLY A 106 27.04 -22.17 12.47
N VAL A 107 27.28 -22.58 11.22
CA VAL A 107 26.25 -22.79 10.20
C VAL A 107 26.45 -24.17 9.59
N THR A 108 25.38 -24.95 9.50
CA THR A 108 25.38 -26.27 8.87
C THR A 108 24.40 -26.29 7.70
N ASP A 109 24.84 -26.85 6.59
CA ASP A 109 24.00 -27.07 5.41
C ASP A 109 23.09 -28.29 5.61
N LEU A 110 21.77 -28.10 5.50
CA LEU A 110 20.75 -29.15 5.59
C LEU A 110 20.04 -29.42 4.24
N GLY A 111 20.66 -29.06 3.12
CA GLY A 111 20.09 -29.20 1.78
C GLY A 111 19.29 -27.97 1.35
N THR A 112 18.02 -27.85 1.74
CA THR A 112 17.16 -26.69 1.41
C THR A 112 17.20 -25.57 2.44
N HIS A 113 17.78 -25.84 3.61
CA HIS A 113 17.87 -24.91 4.73
C HIS A 113 19.31 -24.84 5.27
N TYR A 114 19.61 -23.75 5.98
CA TYR A 114 20.76 -23.64 6.86
C TYR A 114 20.32 -23.81 8.32
N LEU A 115 21.02 -24.64 9.07
CA LEU A 115 20.95 -24.65 10.53
C LEU A 115 21.99 -23.66 11.06
N VAL A 116 21.51 -22.58 11.64
CA VAL A 116 22.32 -21.53 12.27
C VAL A 116 22.33 -21.78 13.77
N THR A 117 23.50 -22.02 14.32
CA THR A 117 23.70 -22.25 15.76
C THR A 117 24.20 -20.96 16.40
N ALA A 118 23.51 -20.47 17.42
CA ALA A 118 23.93 -19.34 18.24
C ALA A 118 24.14 -19.79 19.69
N PRO A 119 24.79 -18.98 20.55
CA PRO A 119 25.05 -19.36 21.95
C PRO A 119 23.78 -19.69 22.76
N LEU A 120 22.65 -19.07 22.43
CA LEU A 120 21.40 -19.19 23.19
C LEU A 120 20.35 -20.09 22.52
N ALA A 121 20.38 -20.23 21.19
CA ALA A 121 19.41 -21.00 20.43
C ALA A 121 19.96 -21.38 19.06
N SER A 122 19.38 -22.38 18.43
CA SER A 122 19.60 -22.67 17.02
C SER A 122 18.34 -22.38 16.23
N ILE A 123 18.50 -21.82 15.03
CA ILE A 123 17.40 -21.51 14.12
C ILE A 123 17.66 -22.18 12.77
N THR A 124 16.59 -22.54 12.07
CA THR A 124 16.67 -23.07 10.70
C THR A 124 16.12 -22.01 9.76
N ILE A 125 16.90 -21.63 8.75
CA ILE A 125 16.53 -20.60 7.75
C ILE A 125 16.60 -21.18 6.35
N ALA A 126 15.72 -20.73 5.45
CA ALA A 126 15.66 -21.24 4.09
C ALA A 126 16.80 -20.67 3.23
N LYS A 127 17.45 -21.50 2.41
CA LYS A 127 18.63 -21.05 1.64
C LYS A 127 18.30 -20.07 0.53
N ASP A 128 17.17 -20.27 -0.13
CA ASP A 128 16.70 -19.48 -1.27
C ASP A 128 16.39 -18.03 -0.89
N SER A 129 16.02 -17.79 0.37
CA SER A 129 15.76 -16.46 0.92
C SER A 129 16.91 -15.89 1.78
N THR A 130 18.01 -16.62 1.94
CA THR A 130 19.15 -16.22 2.78
C THR A 130 20.29 -15.68 1.93
N GLN A 131 20.72 -14.45 2.20
CA GLN A 131 21.92 -13.87 1.61
C GLN A 131 23.17 -14.28 2.41
N ILE A 132 24.27 -14.60 1.73
CA ILE A 132 25.57 -14.85 2.37
C ILE A 132 26.48 -13.66 2.08
N GLU A 133 27.02 -13.06 3.13
CA GLU A 133 28.03 -12.02 3.07
C GLU A 133 29.31 -12.54 3.74
N ILE A 134 30.46 -12.36 3.09
CA ILE A 134 31.74 -12.81 3.60
C ILE A 134 32.55 -11.58 3.98
N ASP A 135 32.94 -11.50 5.26
CA ASP A 135 33.79 -10.42 5.76
C ASP A 135 35.15 -10.98 6.20
N PRO A 136 36.23 -10.73 5.42
CA PRO A 136 37.57 -11.19 5.75
C PRO A 136 38.14 -10.59 7.04
N ALA A 137 37.61 -9.45 7.48
CA ALA A 137 38.06 -8.76 8.68
C ALA A 137 37.25 -9.15 9.93
N ALA A 138 36.14 -9.86 9.77
CA ALA A 138 35.30 -10.29 10.88
C ALA A 138 35.99 -11.39 11.70
N THR A 139 36.05 -11.19 13.02
CA THR A 139 36.58 -12.19 13.97
C THR A 139 35.53 -13.23 14.38
N GLN A 140 34.25 -12.96 14.10
CA GLN A 140 33.13 -13.81 14.45
C GLN A 140 32.02 -13.71 13.41
N SER A 141 31.39 -14.85 13.08
CA SER A 141 30.20 -14.88 12.24
C SER A 141 28.96 -14.38 12.97
N THR A 142 28.06 -13.72 12.23
CA THR A 142 26.79 -13.22 12.77
C THR A 142 25.65 -13.57 11.84
N TYR A 143 24.50 -13.92 12.43
CA TYR A 143 23.23 -13.94 11.74
C TYR A 143 22.59 -12.56 11.85
N ARG A 144 22.22 -11.98 10.72
CA ARG A 144 21.55 -10.68 10.67
C ARG A 144 20.17 -10.86 10.08
N GLN A 145 19.15 -10.42 10.80
CA GLN A 145 17.82 -10.25 10.24
C GLN A 145 17.65 -8.78 9.86
N GLN A 146 17.45 -8.54 8.56
CA GLN A 146 17.18 -7.21 8.04
C GLN A 146 15.68 -7.10 7.72
N SER A 147 14.97 -6.25 8.45
CA SER A 147 13.57 -5.93 8.15
C SER A 147 13.50 -4.56 7.49
N SER A 148 13.07 -4.51 6.24
CA SER A 148 12.74 -3.28 5.53
C SER A 148 11.25 -3.00 5.68
N TYR A 149 10.89 -1.93 6.36
CA TYR A 149 9.49 -1.59 6.63
C TYR A 149 9.13 -0.19 6.16
N PHE A 150 7.86 0.01 5.80
CA PHE A 150 7.36 1.33 5.44
C PHE A 150 7.44 2.30 6.63
N ASN A 151 8.08 3.46 6.44
CA ASN A 151 8.21 4.47 7.48
C ASN A 151 7.40 5.74 7.16
N ALA A 152 6.33 5.97 7.92
CA ALA A 152 5.48 7.14 7.79
C ALA A 152 6.22 8.48 7.97
N HIS A 153 7.29 8.52 8.79
CA HIS A 153 8.10 9.74 8.95
C HIS A 153 8.92 10.03 7.68
N HIS A 154 9.42 9.01 6.99
CA HIS A 154 10.10 9.19 5.71
C HIS A 154 9.13 9.70 4.65
N LEU A 155 7.90 9.18 4.63
CA LEU A 155 6.83 9.69 3.79
C LEU A 155 6.54 11.18 4.07
N GLU A 156 6.39 11.56 5.34
CA GLU A 156 6.15 12.96 5.72
C GLU A 156 7.27 13.88 5.21
N ARG A 157 8.54 13.47 5.37
CA ARG A 157 9.70 14.23 4.89
C ARG A 157 9.69 14.37 3.37
N TRP A 158 9.33 13.31 2.65
CA TRP A 158 9.25 13.34 1.19
C TRP A 158 8.12 14.24 0.68
N LEU A 159 6.97 14.26 1.38
CA LEU A 159 5.81 15.09 1.03
C LEU A 159 5.94 16.57 1.48
N GLN A 160 6.86 16.88 2.40
CA GLN A 160 7.08 18.23 2.93
C GLN A 160 7.16 19.33 1.85
N PRO A 161 7.87 19.16 0.71
CA PRO A 161 7.94 20.18 -0.34
C PRO A 161 6.60 20.48 -1.01
N VAL A 162 5.63 19.55 -0.95
CA VAL A 162 4.29 19.69 -1.53
C VAL A 162 3.31 20.34 -0.55
N GLY A 163 3.66 20.39 0.75
CA GLY A 163 2.77 20.87 1.80
C GLY A 163 1.56 19.96 2.05
N VAL A 164 1.73 18.65 1.83
CA VAL A 164 0.69 17.63 2.07
C VAL A 164 1.16 16.73 3.20
N ASP A 165 0.29 16.47 4.18
CA ASP A 165 0.59 15.52 5.25
C ASP A 165 0.46 14.07 4.77
N ALA A 166 1.23 13.16 5.36
CA ALA A 166 1.23 11.74 5.00
C ALA A 166 -0.15 11.11 5.11
N LYS A 167 -0.95 11.47 6.13
CA LYS A 167 -2.29 10.90 6.32
C LYS A 167 -3.22 11.28 5.18
N THR A 168 -3.24 12.54 4.75
CA THR A 168 -4.04 13.01 3.61
C THR A 168 -3.61 12.37 2.30
N PHE A 169 -2.30 12.16 2.12
CA PHE A 169 -1.77 11.44 0.96
C PHE A 169 -2.20 9.99 0.93
N LEU A 170 -2.01 9.26 2.03
CA LEU A 170 -2.39 7.84 2.14
C LEU A 170 -3.90 7.65 1.95
N ALA A 171 -4.73 8.51 2.54
CA ALA A 171 -6.18 8.49 2.34
C ALA A 171 -6.62 8.83 0.89
N ALA A 172 -5.72 9.40 0.08
CA ALA A 172 -5.97 9.68 -1.32
C ALA A 172 -5.48 8.58 -2.26
N LEU A 173 -4.72 7.59 -1.77
CA LEU A 173 -4.41 6.36 -2.49
C LEU A 173 -5.60 5.38 -2.42
N PRO A 174 -5.73 4.47 -3.40
CA PRO A 174 -6.66 3.35 -3.28
C PRO A 174 -6.11 2.27 -2.34
N ASP A 175 -7.01 1.50 -1.72
CA ASP A 175 -6.67 0.57 -0.62
C ASP A 175 -5.63 -0.50 -1.04
N ASP A 176 -5.72 -1.01 -2.27
CA ASP A 176 -4.76 -1.96 -2.87
C ASP A 176 -3.33 -1.43 -2.91
N ARG A 177 -3.18 -0.11 -3.06
CA ARG A 177 -1.87 0.55 -3.14
C ARG A 177 -1.30 0.90 -1.77
N TYR A 178 -2.17 1.07 -0.78
CA TYR A 178 -1.72 1.18 0.61
C TYR A 178 -1.19 -0.15 1.12
N GLU A 179 -1.94 -1.23 0.89
CA GLU A 179 -1.49 -2.59 1.20
C GLU A 179 -0.18 -2.90 0.49
N ALA A 180 -0.03 -2.59 -0.80
CA ALA A 180 1.25 -2.78 -1.49
C ALA A 180 2.44 -2.01 -0.88
N LEU A 181 2.20 -0.87 -0.21
CA LEU A 181 3.27 -0.13 0.47
C LEU A 181 3.67 -0.78 1.80
N VAL A 182 2.67 -1.26 2.56
CA VAL A 182 2.83 -1.82 3.91
C VAL A 182 3.21 -3.30 3.89
N ASP A 183 2.61 -4.10 3.01
CA ASP A 183 2.79 -5.55 2.95
C ASP A 183 4.07 -5.96 2.21
N ALA A 184 4.69 -5.04 1.48
CA ALA A 184 6.03 -5.23 0.93
C ALA A 184 7.11 -5.05 2.01
N ASP A 185 6.78 -5.23 3.29
CA ASP A 185 7.78 -5.34 4.35
C ASP A 185 8.65 -6.57 4.08
N HIS A 186 9.90 -6.32 3.68
CA HIS A 186 10.83 -7.37 3.29
C HIS A 186 11.66 -7.77 4.49
N GLN A 187 11.55 -9.03 4.91
CA GLN A 187 12.53 -9.65 5.79
C GLN A 187 13.56 -10.37 4.95
N THR A 188 14.83 -10.06 5.17
CA THR A 188 15.96 -10.71 4.53
C THR A 188 16.86 -11.26 5.62
N ASP A 189 17.08 -12.56 5.55
CA ASP A 189 18.00 -13.26 6.43
C ASP A 189 19.39 -13.19 5.79
N ILE A 190 20.37 -12.71 6.56
CA ILE A 190 21.75 -12.51 6.08
C ILE A 190 22.70 -13.26 7.00
N LEU A 191 23.45 -14.21 6.44
CA LEU A 191 24.56 -14.88 7.10
C LEU A 191 25.84 -14.13 6.80
N HIS A 192 26.35 -13.41 7.79
CA HIS A 192 27.63 -12.75 7.72
C HIS A 192 28.72 -13.69 8.26
N LEU A 193 29.46 -14.31 7.35
CA LEU A 193 30.40 -15.39 7.65
C LEU A 193 31.85 -14.91 7.64
N THR A 194 32.67 -15.48 8.52
CA THR A 194 34.12 -15.39 8.38
C THR A 194 34.55 -16.25 7.20
N THR A 195 35.71 -15.97 6.60
CA THR A 195 36.24 -16.82 5.51
C THR A 195 36.34 -18.29 5.94
N ALA A 196 36.76 -18.56 7.19
CA ALA A 196 36.90 -19.92 7.71
C ALA A 196 35.55 -20.64 7.90
N ASP A 197 34.49 -19.91 8.25
CA ASP A 197 33.14 -20.48 8.40
C ASP A 197 32.47 -20.71 7.05
N TYR A 198 32.71 -19.82 6.08
CA TYR A 198 32.26 -19.99 4.71
C TYR A 198 32.93 -21.21 4.04
N ASP A 199 34.25 -21.36 4.17
CA ASP A 199 34.98 -22.50 3.61
C ASP A 199 34.50 -23.84 4.20
N ARG A 200 34.13 -23.84 5.50
CA ARG A 200 33.55 -25.02 6.16
C ARG A 200 32.17 -25.34 5.62
N LEU A 201 31.34 -24.32 5.39
CA LEU A 201 30.02 -24.47 4.81
C LEU A 201 30.09 -25.05 3.38
N GLN A 202 31.00 -24.54 2.54
CA GLN A 202 31.18 -25.05 1.17
C GLN A 202 31.63 -26.52 1.14
N LYS A 203 32.63 -26.89 1.95
CA LYS A 203 33.13 -28.27 2.02
C LYS A 203 32.09 -29.27 2.54
N ALA A 204 31.12 -28.80 3.33
CA ALA A 204 30.00 -29.62 3.79
C ALA A 204 28.93 -29.81 2.70
N ALA A 205 28.74 -28.84 1.80
CA ALA A 205 27.78 -28.92 0.70
C ALA A 205 28.26 -29.80 -0.47
N GLU A 206 29.56 -30.05 -0.59
CA GLU A 206 30.16 -30.91 -1.63
C GLU A 206 30.11 -32.42 -1.31
N LYS A 207 29.59 -32.80 -0.14
CA LYS A 207 29.47 -34.20 0.31
C LYS A 207 28.03 -34.69 0.23
#